data_AF-A0A9X4XR76-F1
#
_entry.id   AF-A0A9X4XR76-F1
#
_cell.length_a   1.000
_cell.length_b   1.000
_cell.length_c   1.000
_cell.angle_alpha   90.00
_cell.angle_beta   90.00
_cell.angle_gamma   90.00
#
_symmetry.space_group_name_H-M   'P 1'
#
loop_
_entity.id
_entity.type
_entity.pdbx_description
1 polymer ?
#
loop_
_entity_poly.entity_id
_entity_poly.type
_entity_poly.pdbx_seq_one_letter_code
_entity_poly.pdbx_strand_id
1 'polypeptide(L)'
;MSGTLLKLSIVPKRMLTVDEAAGHCGRPVKRFQIECPVPAVIFPNGDRRFDVQDLDKWLDSLKVGADDADAIVARLGTHDRRSG
;
A
#
# COMPACT_ATOMS: atom_id res chain seq x y z
N MET A 1 3.13 -25.56 34.65
CA MET A 1 3.02 -25.25 33.20
C MET A 1 4.15 -24.28 32.86
N SER A 2 5.33 -24.80 32.48
CA SER A 2 6.45 -23.95 32.05
C SER A 2 6.19 -23.48 30.62
N GLY A 3 5.90 -22.19 30.45
CA GLY A 3 5.70 -21.57 29.14
C GLY A 3 7.02 -20.99 28.64
N THR A 4 7.58 -21.59 27.59
CA THR A 4 8.77 -21.06 26.92
C THR A 4 8.35 -19.94 25.98
N LEU A 5 8.94 -18.76 26.14
CA LEU A 5 8.62 -17.58 25.32
C LEU A 5 9.50 -17.60 24.06
N LEU A 6 8.88 -17.76 22.89
CA LEU A 6 9.55 -17.69 21.59
C LEU A 6 9.59 -16.23 21.13
N LYS A 7 10.80 -15.65 21.06
CA LYS A 7 11.05 -14.35 20.42
C LYS A 7 11.46 -14.58 18.98
N LEU A 8 10.54 -14.34 18.05
CA LEU A 8 10.81 -14.39 16.61
C LEU A 8 11.00 -12.96 16.07
N SER A 9 12.21 -12.63 15.62
CA SER A 9 12.52 -11.36 14.95
C SER A 9 12.50 -11.57 13.45
N ILE A 10 11.36 -11.28 12.81
CA ILE A 10 11.23 -11.24 11.35
C ILE A 10 11.67 -9.85 10.91
N VAL A 11 12.78 -9.76 10.19
CA VAL A 11 13.17 -8.52 9.49
C VAL A 11 12.46 -8.54 8.13
N PRO A 12 11.45 -7.69 7.89
CA PRO A 12 10.78 -7.65 6.60
C PRO A 12 11.78 -7.24 5.52
N LYS A 13 11.84 -8.03 4.44
CA LYS A 13 12.68 -7.70 3.29
C LYS A 13 12.06 -6.49 2.58
N ARG A 14 12.84 -5.43 2.42
CA ARG A 14 12.41 -4.23 1.68
C ARG A 14 12.18 -4.50 0.19
N MET A 15 12.90 -5.46 -0.38
CA MET A 15 12.81 -5.82 -1.80
C MET A 15 12.05 -7.15 -1.94
N LEU A 16 10.86 -7.10 -2.55
CA LEU A 16 9.97 -8.23 -2.74
C LEU A 16 10.03 -8.77 -4.17
N THR A 17 9.87 -10.08 -4.31
CA THR A 17 9.59 -10.69 -5.63
C THR A 17 8.20 -10.30 -6.13
N VAL A 18 7.89 -10.59 -7.40
CA VAL A 18 6.57 -10.31 -7.98
C VAL A 18 5.44 -10.97 -7.15
N ASP A 19 5.65 -12.21 -6.73
CA ASP A 19 4.65 -12.98 -5.98
C ASP A 19 4.45 -12.41 -4.56
N GLU A 20 5.55 -12.07 -3.88
CA GLU A 20 5.49 -11.42 -2.57
C GLU A 20 4.85 -10.03 -2.66
N ALA A 21 5.17 -9.23 -3.69
CA ALA A 21 4.59 -7.91 -3.91
C ALA A 21 3.08 -7.98 -4.18
N ALA A 22 2.64 -8.94 -5.00
CA ALA A 22 1.24 -9.20 -5.25
C ALA A 22 0.51 -9.62 -3.95
N GLY A 23 1.13 -10.51 -3.17
CA GLY A 23 0.64 -10.91 -1.84
C GLY A 23 0.55 -9.75 -0.86
N HIS A 24 1.57 -8.88 -0.81
CA HIS A 24 1.60 -7.67 0.03
C HIS A 24 0.47 -6.71 -0.33
N CYS A 25 0.14 -6.59 -1.62
CA CYS A 25 -0.97 -5.77 -2.09
C CYS A 25 -2.34 -6.47 -1.99
N GLY A 26 -2.41 -7.72 -1.52
CA GLY A 26 -3.65 -8.51 -1.46
C GLY A 26 -4.27 -8.81 -2.84
N ARG A 27 -3.45 -8.83 -3.90
CA ARG A 27 -3.91 -8.97 -5.30
C ARG A 27 -3.34 -10.24 -5.93
N PRO A 28 -4.06 -10.89 -6.86
CA PRO A 28 -3.49 -11.97 -7.64
C PRO A 28 -2.41 -11.42 -8.60
N VAL A 29 -1.31 -12.16 -8.74
CA VAL A 29 -0.11 -11.78 -9.52
C VAL A 29 -0.44 -11.23 -10.91
N LYS A 30 -1.38 -11.88 -11.63
CA LYS A 30 -1.81 -11.46 -12.97
C LYS A 30 -2.43 -10.06 -12.99
N ARG A 31 -3.25 -9.73 -11.98
CA ARG A 31 -3.85 -8.39 -11.88
C ARG A 31 -2.82 -7.38 -11.39
N PHE A 32 -1.98 -7.77 -10.43
CA PHE A 32 -0.90 -6.93 -9.94
C PHE A 32 -0.02 -6.42 -11.08
N GLN A 33 0.37 -7.28 -12.04
CA GLN A 33 1.18 -6.86 -13.19
C GLN A 33 0.48 -5.89 -14.16
N ILE A 34 -0.85 -5.82 -14.16
CA ILE A 34 -1.63 -4.95 -15.05
C ILE A 34 -1.99 -3.64 -14.35
N GLU A 35 -2.34 -3.72 -13.07
CA GLU A 35 -2.85 -2.60 -12.28
C GLU A 35 -1.77 -1.81 -11.54
N CYS A 36 -0.64 -2.46 -11.19
CA CYS A 36 0.42 -1.82 -10.42
C CYS A 36 1.27 -0.93 -11.33
N PRO A 37 1.31 0.40 -11.10
CA PRO A 37 2.14 1.32 -11.87
C PRO A 37 3.61 1.34 -11.39
N VAL A 38 3.93 0.64 -10.29
CA VAL A 38 5.26 0.68 -9.67
C VAL A 38 6.27 -0.07 -10.54
N PRO A 39 7.36 0.59 -10.99
CA PRO A 39 8.38 -0.08 -11.80
C PRO A 39 9.17 -1.10 -10.97
N ALA A 40 9.44 -2.27 -11.56
CA ALA A 40 10.33 -3.24 -10.96
C ALA A 40 11.78 -2.73 -10.96
N VAL A 41 12.47 -2.83 -9.82
CA VAL A 41 13.89 -2.57 -9.68
C VAL A 41 14.65 -3.75 -10.27
N ILE A 42 15.41 -3.47 -11.33
CA ILE A 42 16.27 -4.44 -12.01
C ILE A 42 17.64 -4.40 -11.36
N PHE A 43 18.03 -5.48 -10.72
CA PHE A 43 19.37 -5.63 -10.16
C PHE A 43 20.40 -5.93 -11.27
N PRO A 44 21.70 -5.65 -11.04
CA PRO A 44 22.76 -5.97 -12.00
C PRO A 44 22.87 -7.45 -12.37
N ASN A 45 22.31 -8.34 -11.55
CA ASN A 45 22.24 -9.79 -11.80
C ASN A 45 21.03 -10.21 -12.66
N GLY A 46 20.15 -9.27 -13.04
CA GLY A 46 18.94 -9.54 -13.81
C GLY A 46 17.68 -9.80 -12.96
N ASP A 47 17.80 -9.83 -11.64
CA ASP A 47 16.64 -10.02 -10.75
C ASP A 47 15.72 -8.80 -10.80
N ARG A 48 14.42 -9.05 -10.83
CA ARG A 48 13.38 -8.02 -10.73
C ARG A 48 12.75 -8.07 -9.35
N ARG A 49 12.82 -6.97 -8.60
CA ARG A 49 12.15 -6.84 -7.31
C ARG A 49 11.41 -5.52 -7.17
N PHE A 50 10.42 -5.49 -6.30
CA PHE A 50 9.62 -4.32 -5.99
C PHE A 50 10.01 -3.80 -4.61
N ASP A 51 10.18 -2.49 -4.48
CA ASP A 51 10.41 -1.87 -3.17
C ASP A 51 9.07 -1.75 -2.44
N VAL A 52 9.02 -2.26 -1.21
CA VAL A 52 7.85 -2.15 -0.32
C VAL A 52 7.43 -0.69 -0.14
N GLN A 53 8.38 0.23 -0.02
CA GLN A 53 8.05 1.64 0.21
C GLN A 53 7.32 2.27 -0.98
N ASP A 54 7.65 1.87 -2.20
CA ASP A 54 6.99 2.39 -3.39
C ASP A 54 5.60 1.75 -3.56
N LEU A 55 5.44 0.48 -3.19
CA LEU A 55 4.14 -0.17 -3.09
C LEU A 55 3.26 0.50 -2.04
N ASP A 56 3.79 0.79 -0.85
CA ASP A 56 3.06 1.45 0.23
C ASP A 56 2.65 2.87 -0.17
N LYS A 57 3.54 3.65 -0.80
CA LYS A 57 3.19 4.97 -1.36
C LYS A 57 2.09 4.88 -2.40
N TRP A 58 2.14 3.89 -3.28
CA TRP A 58 1.07 3.66 -4.25
C TRP A 58 -0.25 3.33 -3.55
N LEU A 59 -0.25 2.41 -2.58
CA LEU A 59 -1.43 2.08 -1.79
C LEU A 59 -1.98 3.28 -1.02
N ASP A 60 -1.12 4.13 -0.47
CA ASP A 60 -1.51 5.34 0.24
C ASP A 60 -2.07 6.39 -0.73
N SER A 61 -1.53 6.52 -1.95
CA SER A 61 -2.10 7.39 -2.98
C SER A 61 -3.53 6.98 -3.38
N LEU A 62 -3.85 5.69 -3.33
CA LEU A 62 -5.21 5.19 -3.57
C LEU A 62 -6.17 5.56 -2.43
N LYS A 63 -5.66 5.74 -1.20
CA LYS A 63 -6.46 6.18 -0.04
C LYS A 63 -6.67 7.69 -0.03
N VAL A 64 -5.69 8.49 -0.47
CA VAL A 64 -5.81 9.95 -0.50
C VAL A 64 -6.96 10.43 -1.41
N GLY A 65 -7.28 9.70 -2.48
CA GLY A 65 -8.47 9.97 -3.29
C GLY A 65 -9.82 9.70 -2.59
N ALA A 66 -9.80 9.08 -1.40
CA ALA A 66 -10.98 8.82 -0.58
C ALA A 66 -11.08 9.77 0.65
N ASP A 67 -9.96 10.37 1.08
CA ASP A 67 -9.90 11.30 2.22
C ASP A 67 -10.34 12.74 1.88
N ASP A 68 -10.70 13.02 0.64
CA ASP A 68 -11.52 14.21 0.29
C ASP A 68 -12.92 14.19 0.95
N ALA A 69 -13.23 13.19 1.78
CA ALA A 69 -14.37 13.23 2.69
C ALA A 69 -14.36 14.49 3.58
N ASP A 70 -13.21 14.95 4.06
CA ASP A 70 -13.12 16.19 4.86
C ASP A 70 -13.36 17.45 4.01
N ALA A 71 -12.93 17.45 2.75
CA ALA A 71 -13.26 18.51 1.79
C ALA A 71 -14.77 18.52 1.46
N ILE A 72 -15.42 17.36 1.41
CA ILE A 72 -16.87 17.22 1.21
C ILE A 72 -17.64 17.75 2.43
N VAL A 73 -17.23 17.42 3.66
CA VAL A 73 -17.86 17.92 4.90
C VAL A 73 -17.68 19.44 5.03
N ALA A 74 -16.50 19.98 4.72
CA ALA A 74 -16.25 21.42 4.70
C ALA A 74 -17.16 22.14 3.70
N ARG A 75 -17.44 21.53 2.54
CA ARG A 75 -18.35 22.11 1.53
C ARG A 75 -19.82 22.06 1.96
N LEU A 76 -20.25 20.98 2.63
CA LEU A 76 -21.63 20.85 3.14
C LEU A 76 -21.92 21.77 4.34
N GLY A 77 -20.94 22.01 5.23
CA GLY A 77 -21.09 22.92 6.37
C GLY A 77 -21.28 24.40 6.01
N THR A 78 -20.98 24.80 4.77
CA THR A 78 -21.18 26.18 4.30
C THR A 78 -22.58 26.45 3.74
N HIS A 79 -23.34 25.41 3.38
CA HIS A 79 -24.63 25.57 2.71
C HIS A 79 -25.85 25.57 3.67
N ASP A 80 -25.67 25.20 4.94
CA ASP A 80 -26.76 25.12 5.93
C ASP A 80 -27.00 26.45 6.68
N ARG A 81 -26.18 27.48 6.47
CA ARG A 81 -26.28 28.76 7.21
C ARG A 81 -27.07 29.86 6.50
N ARG A 82 -27.83 29.54 5.45
CA ARG A 82 -28.62 30.50 4.67
C ARG A 82 -30.12 30.19 4.67
N SER A 83 -30.69 30.02 5.86
CA SER A 83 -32.13 30.14 6.11
C SER A 83 -32.34 30.86 7.43
N GLY A 84 -32.20 32.19 7.37
CA GLY A 84 -32.65 33.14 8.38
C GLY A 84 -33.42 34.23 7.66
#